data_AF-A0A963N3U6-F1
#
_entry.id   AF-A0A963N3U6-F1
#
_cell.length_a   1.000
_cell.length_b   1.000
_cell.length_c   1.000
_cell.angle_alpha   90.00
_cell.angle_beta   90.00
_cell.angle_gamma   90.00
#
_symmetry.space_group_name_H-M   'P 1'
#
loop_
_entity.id
_entity.type
_entity.pdbx_description
1 polymer ?
#
loop_
_entity_poly.entity_id
_entity_poly.type
_entity_poly.pdbx_seq_one_letter_code
_entity_poly.pdbx_strand_id
1 'polypeptide(L)'
;MTYQVLARKWRPKRFDTLVGQEHVVRALTHALETQRLHHAYLFTGTRGVGKTTLARILAKALNCETGITPTPCGSCAACTEIDAGRFVDLLEVDAATNTRVDEMRQLLENAVYAPTRGRFKVYVIDEVHMLSNSAFNAMLKTLEEPPEHIKFILA
;
A
#
# COMPACT_ATOMS: atom_id res chain seq x y z
N MET A 1 6.01 7.34 -28.61
CA MET A 1 6.11 6.53 -27.37
C MET A 1 7.12 7.18 -26.47
N THR A 2 6.71 7.66 -25.30
CA THR A 2 7.61 8.21 -24.29
C THR A 2 8.52 7.09 -23.77
N TYR A 3 9.83 7.30 -23.81
CA TYR A 3 10.80 6.35 -23.28
C TYR A 3 10.52 6.09 -21.79
N GLN A 4 10.36 4.81 -21.41
CA GLN A 4 10.13 4.39 -20.04
C GLN A 4 11.28 3.48 -19.58
N VAL A 5 11.87 3.83 -18.43
CA VAL A 5 12.95 3.04 -17.82
C VAL A 5 12.46 1.62 -17.53
N LEU A 6 13.31 0.62 -17.78
CA LEU A 6 12.98 -0.81 -17.63
C LEU A 6 12.41 -1.14 -16.25
N ALA A 7 12.96 -0.54 -15.18
CA ALA A 7 12.49 -0.72 -13.81
C ALA A 7 11.01 -0.32 -13.60
N ARG A 8 10.50 0.64 -14.38
CA ARG A 8 9.08 1.02 -14.37
C ARG A 8 8.25 0.16 -15.34
N LYS A 9 8.80 -0.15 -16.52
CA LYS A 9 8.12 -0.95 -17.55
C LYS A 9 7.83 -2.38 -17.08
N TRP A 10 8.77 -2.99 -16.36
CA TRP A 10 8.71 -4.38 -15.91
C TRP A 10 8.37 -4.52 -14.42
N ARG A 11 7.86 -3.46 -13.79
CA ARG A 11 7.45 -3.54 -12.39
C ARG A 11 6.36 -4.61 -12.23
N PRO A 12 6.58 -5.65 -11.38
CA PRO A 12 5.60 -6.72 -11.18
C PRO A 12 4.22 -6.19 -10.82
N LYS A 13 3.19 -6.81 -11.42
CA LYS A 13 1.79 -6.39 -11.26
C LYS A 13 0.95 -7.39 -10.48
N ARG A 14 1.47 -8.58 -10.23
CA ARG A 14 0.80 -9.67 -9.53
C ARG A 14 1.81 -10.37 -8.64
N PHE A 15 1.34 -11.06 -7.60
CA PHE A 15 2.23 -11.78 -6.69
C PHE A 15 3.04 -12.88 -7.40
N ASP A 16 2.47 -13.56 -8.38
CA ASP A 16 3.13 -14.61 -9.16
C ASP A 16 4.24 -14.10 -10.09
N THR A 17 4.21 -12.81 -10.45
CA THR A 17 5.25 -12.14 -11.25
C THR A 17 6.36 -11.52 -10.40
N LEU A 18 6.23 -11.54 -9.07
CA LEU A 18 7.28 -11.07 -8.18
C LEU A 18 8.37 -12.13 -8.10
N VAL A 19 9.60 -11.74 -8.42
CA VAL A 19 10.75 -12.65 -8.39
C VAL A 19 11.32 -12.70 -6.97
N GLY A 20 11.41 -13.90 -6.41
CA GLY A 20 11.82 -14.12 -5.03
C GLY A 20 10.75 -13.71 -4.00
N GLN A 21 11.12 -13.73 -2.72
CA GLN A 21 10.22 -13.40 -1.60
C GLN A 21 9.03 -14.38 -1.46
N GLU A 22 9.23 -15.67 -1.78
CA GLU A 22 8.18 -16.69 -1.80
C GLU A 22 7.45 -16.78 -0.46
N HIS A 23 8.20 -16.63 0.65
CA HIS A 23 7.65 -16.66 2.00
C HIS A 23 6.69 -15.49 2.26
N VAL A 24 7.03 -14.27 1.82
CA VAL A 24 6.17 -13.08 1.97
C VAL A 24 4.93 -13.21 1.09
N VAL A 25 5.12 -13.60 -0.17
CA VAL A 25 4.01 -13.80 -1.13
C VAL A 25 3.04 -14.84 -0.59
N ARG A 26 3.54 -15.96 -0.07
CA ARG A 26 2.72 -17.02 0.52
C ARG A 26 1.93 -16.53 1.72
N ALA A 27 2.55 -15.78 2.63
CA ALA A 27 1.88 -15.23 3.80
C ALA A 27 0.75 -14.26 3.42
N LEU A 28 1.02 -13.33 2.48
CA LEU A 28 0.01 -12.37 2.01
C LEU A 28 -1.12 -13.06 1.24
N THR A 29 -0.79 -14.05 0.41
CA THR A 29 -1.78 -14.85 -0.33
C THR A 29 -2.74 -15.54 0.63
N HIS A 30 -2.21 -16.22 1.64
CA HIS A 30 -3.01 -16.90 2.66
C HIS A 30 -3.85 -15.92 3.47
N ALA A 31 -3.31 -14.75 3.84
CA ALA A 31 -4.07 -13.71 4.55
C ALA A 31 -5.27 -13.19 3.73
N LEU A 32 -5.10 -13.03 2.42
CA LEU A 32 -6.16 -12.61 1.49
C LEU A 32 -7.22 -13.71 1.32
N GLU A 33 -6.81 -14.96 1.14
CA GLU A 33 -7.72 -16.11 1.00
C GLU A 33 -8.55 -16.35 2.26
N THR A 34 -7.93 -16.23 3.44
CA THR A 34 -8.59 -16.45 4.74
C THR A 34 -9.27 -15.21 5.30
N GLN A 35 -9.25 -14.08 4.59
CA GLN A 35 -9.77 -12.78 5.04
C GLN A 35 -9.21 -12.32 6.40
N ARG A 36 -8.00 -12.77 6.76
CA ARG A 36 -7.28 -12.33 7.97
C ARG A 36 -6.41 -11.12 7.66
N LEU A 37 -7.07 -10.00 7.39
CA LEU A 37 -6.44 -8.77 6.91
C LEU A 37 -6.06 -7.86 8.08
N HIS A 38 -4.77 -7.75 8.36
CA HIS A 38 -4.27 -6.79 9.34
C HIS A 38 -4.52 -5.34 8.89
N HIS A 39 -4.58 -4.42 9.84
CA HIS A 39 -4.72 -2.99 9.56
C HIS A 39 -3.38 -2.33 9.19
N ALA A 40 -2.25 -2.92 9.58
CA ALA A 40 -0.93 -2.41 9.26
C ALA A 40 0.02 -3.55 8.82
N TYR A 41 0.82 -3.27 7.80
CA TYR A 41 1.86 -4.14 7.28
C TYR A 41 3.19 -3.38 7.27
N LEU A 42 4.25 -3.94 7.86
CA LEU A 42 5.60 -3.38 7.80
C LEU A 42 6.46 -4.24 6.86
N PHE A 43 6.90 -3.66 5.75
CA PHE A 43 7.82 -4.28 4.82
C PHE A 43 9.23 -3.76 5.06
N THR A 44 10.15 -4.65 5.41
CA THR A 44 11.54 -4.29 5.65
C THR A 44 12.45 -4.86 4.57
N GLY A 45 13.60 -4.22 4.34
CA GLY A 45 14.59 -4.67 3.36
C GLY A 45 15.28 -3.51 2.65
N THR A 46 16.36 -3.80 1.94
CA THR A 46 17.16 -2.80 1.24
C THR A 46 16.37 -2.12 0.11
N ARG A 47 16.87 -0.98 -0.37
CA ARG A 47 16.24 -0.28 -1.50
C ARG A 47 16.26 -1.15 -2.75
N GLY A 48 15.14 -1.19 -3.48
CA GLY A 48 15.03 -1.91 -4.75
C GLY A 48 14.59 -3.38 -4.66
N VAL A 49 14.43 -3.95 -3.46
CA VAL A 49 13.96 -5.36 -3.28
C VAL A 49 12.47 -5.58 -3.57
N GLY A 50 11.72 -4.51 -3.87
CA GLY A 50 10.32 -4.60 -4.26
C GLY A 50 9.29 -4.22 -3.20
N LYS A 51 9.68 -3.60 -2.08
CA LYS A 51 8.75 -3.18 -0.99
C LYS A 51 7.52 -2.41 -1.49
N THR A 52 7.75 -1.28 -2.16
CA THR A 52 6.67 -0.45 -2.73
C THR A 52 5.91 -1.18 -3.85
N THR A 53 6.55 -2.10 -4.57
CA THR A 53 5.88 -2.92 -5.59
C THR A 53 4.89 -3.88 -4.93
N LEU A 54 5.32 -4.56 -3.88
CA LEU A 54 4.48 -5.46 -3.10
C LEU A 54 3.31 -4.71 -2.47
N ALA A 55 3.55 -3.49 -1.95
CA ALA A 55 2.52 -2.61 -1.43
C ALA A 55 1.41 -2.33 -2.47
N ARG A 56 1.79 -2.00 -3.71
CA ARG A 56 0.82 -1.78 -4.80
C ARG A 56 0.09 -3.05 -5.21
N ILE A 57 0.75 -4.22 -5.20
CA ILE A 57 0.09 -5.49 -5.49
C ILE A 57 -0.94 -5.81 -4.41
N LEU A 58 -0.60 -5.62 -3.13
CA LEU A 58 -1.52 -5.79 -2.01
C LEU A 58 -2.69 -4.80 -2.08
N ALA A 59 -2.45 -3.54 -2.40
CA ALA A 59 -3.51 -2.55 -2.61
C ALA A 59 -4.49 -2.98 -3.71
N LYS A 60 -3.98 -3.54 -4.83
CA LYS A 60 -4.83 -4.12 -5.88
C LYS A 60 -5.62 -5.32 -5.39
N ALA A 61 -4.99 -6.23 -4.66
CA ALA A 61 -5.64 -7.42 -4.11
C ALA A 61 -6.81 -7.05 -3.18
N LEU A 62 -6.66 -5.98 -2.40
CA LEU A 62 -7.70 -5.47 -1.49
C LEU A 62 -8.85 -4.77 -2.24
N ASN A 63 -8.52 -3.99 -3.27
CA ASN A 63 -9.47 -3.10 -3.97
C ASN A 63 -9.94 -3.59 -5.34
N CYS A 64 -9.57 -4.80 -5.77
CA CYS A 64 -9.99 -5.35 -7.06
C CYS A 64 -11.51 -5.50 -7.12
N GLU A 65 -12.17 -5.05 -8.20
CA GLU A 65 -13.63 -5.09 -8.29
C GLU A 65 -14.21 -6.52 -8.22
N THR A 66 -13.43 -7.55 -8.61
CA THR A 66 -13.83 -8.96 -8.51
C THR A 66 -13.90 -9.50 -7.09
N GLY A 67 -13.40 -8.76 -6.10
CA GLY A 67 -13.37 -9.15 -4.69
C GLY A 67 -11.99 -8.95 -4.08
N ILE A 68 -11.88 -9.25 -2.79
CA ILE A 68 -10.58 -9.34 -2.12
C ILE A 68 -9.94 -10.66 -2.57
N THR A 69 -8.83 -10.59 -3.29
CA THR A 69 -8.23 -11.77 -3.93
C THR A 69 -6.71 -11.66 -4.02
N PRO A 70 -5.94 -12.75 -3.82
CA PRO A 70 -4.52 -12.78 -4.13
C PRO A 70 -4.23 -12.65 -5.64
N THR A 71 -5.22 -12.87 -6.50
CA THR A 71 -5.08 -12.80 -7.96
C THR A 71 -5.89 -11.63 -8.52
N PRO A 72 -5.47 -10.37 -8.30
CA PRO A 72 -6.20 -9.22 -8.83
C PRO A 72 -6.27 -9.28 -10.35
N CYS A 73 -7.43 -8.95 -10.93
CA CYS A 73 -7.72 -9.20 -12.34
C CYS A 73 -6.84 -8.41 -13.32
N GLY A 74 -6.28 -7.26 -12.89
CA GLY A 74 -5.42 -6.42 -13.72
C GLY A 74 -6.15 -5.57 -14.78
N SER A 75 -7.46 -5.76 -14.96
CA SER A 75 -8.25 -5.10 -16.02
C SER A 75 -9.33 -4.15 -15.50
N CYS A 76 -9.75 -4.27 -14.23
CA CYS A 76 -10.76 -3.38 -13.65
C CYS A 76 -10.22 -1.96 -13.41
N ALA A 77 -11.12 -1.00 -13.16
CA ALA A 77 -10.74 0.41 -12.99
C ALA A 77 -9.83 0.59 -11.77
N ALA A 78 -10.06 -0.16 -10.68
CA ALA A 78 -9.18 -0.12 -9.51
C ALA A 78 -7.76 -0.63 -9.84
N CYS A 79 -7.64 -1.79 -10.49
CA CYS A 79 -6.33 -2.38 -10.82
C CYS A 79 -5.51 -1.51 -11.77
N THR A 80 -6.15 -0.99 -12.83
CA THR A 80 -5.49 -0.18 -13.85
C THR A 80 -5.05 1.18 -13.31
N GLU A 81 -5.84 1.80 -12.43
CA GLU A 81 -5.47 3.07 -11.81
C GLU A 81 -4.39 2.93 -10.73
N ILE A 82 -4.39 1.83 -9.96
CA ILE A 82 -3.31 1.57 -9.00
C ILE A 82 -1.98 1.36 -9.73
N ASP A 83 -1.99 0.63 -10.84
CA ASP A 83 -0.81 0.47 -11.70
C ASP A 83 -0.32 1.82 -12.26
N ALA A 84 -1.25 2.70 -12.61
CA ALA A 84 -0.96 4.05 -13.09
C ALA A 84 -0.63 5.04 -11.97
N GLY A 85 -0.77 4.66 -10.69
CA GLY A 85 -0.50 5.53 -9.54
C GLY A 85 -1.48 6.70 -9.38
N ARG A 86 -2.74 6.51 -9.78
CA ARG A 86 -3.79 7.54 -9.77
C ARG A 86 -5.10 7.07 -9.12
N PHE A 87 -5.04 5.99 -8.35
CA PHE A 87 -6.20 5.47 -7.64
C PHE A 87 -6.45 6.30 -6.38
N VAL A 88 -7.65 6.88 -6.27
CA VAL A 88 -8.00 7.87 -5.23
C VAL A 88 -7.85 7.34 -3.80
N ASP A 89 -8.13 6.06 -3.58
CA ASP A 89 -8.05 5.43 -2.25
C ASP A 89 -6.70 4.74 -2.01
N LEU A 90 -5.68 4.99 -2.83
CA LEU A 90 -4.30 4.61 -2.59
C LEU A 90 -3.45 5.87 -2.48
N LEU A 91 -3.09 6.23 -1.26
CA LEU A 91 -2.22 7.36 -0.99
C LEU A 91 -0.81 6.84 -0.75
N GLU A 92 0.12 7.26 -1.60
CA GLU A 92 1.53 6.97 -1.44
C GLU A 92 2.26 8.21 -0.93
N VAL A 93 2.91 8.08 0.21
CA VAL A 93 3.62 9.17 0.88
C VAL A 93 5.06 8.76 1.07
N ASP A 94 5.97 9.61 0.60
CA ASP A 94 7.39 9.48 0.87
C ASP A 94 7.71 10.24 2.17
N ALA A 95 7.98 9.49 3.24
CA ALA A 95 8.30 10.07 4.54
C ALA A 95 9.62 10.83 4.55
N ALA A 96 10.54 10.58 3.61
CA ALA A 96 11.77 11.37 3.50
C ALA A 96 11.51 12.81 3.05
N THR A 97 10.39 13.06 2.35
CA THR A 97 9.97 14.40 1.93
C THR A 97 8.86 14.98 2.81
N ASN A 98 8.07 14.14 3.48
CA ASN A 98 6.96 14.53 4.35
C ASN A 98 7.26 14.20 5.83
N THR A 99 8.36 14.73 6.36
CA THR A 99 8.88 14.38 7.71
C THR A 99 8.14 15.08 8.86
N ARG A 100 7.35 16.12 8.55
CA ARG A 100 6.76 17.01 9.55
C ARG A 100 5.49 16.42 10.16
N VAL A 101 5.33 16.64 11.46
CA VAL A 101 4.16 16.17 12.22
C VAL A 101 2.83 16.72 11.68
N ASP A 102 2.81 17.94 11.16
CA ASP A 102 1.56 18.58 10.71
C ASP A 102 1.05 17.96 9.40
N GLU A 103 1.94 17.58 8.49
CA GLU A 103 1.61 16.84 7.25
C GLU A 103 1.03 15.46 7.61
N MET A 104 1.64 14.78 8.58
CA MET A 104 1.15 13.49 9.07
C MET A 104 -0.21 13.61 9.76
N ARG A 105 -0.44 14.65 10.56
CA ARG A 105 -1.75 14.92 11.18
C ARG A 105 -2.85 15.13 10.15
N GLN A 106 -2.59 15.97 9.14
CA GLN A 106 -3.55 16.21 8.06
C GLN A 106 -3.89 14.92 7.31
N LEU A 107 -2.90 14.05 7.09
CA LEU A 107 -3.12 12.75 6.47
C LEU A 107 -4.04 11.87 7.33
N LEU A 108 -3.79 11.79 8.64
CA LEU A 108 -4.58 10.99 9.59
C LEU A 108 -6.00 11.54 9.77
N GLU A 109 -6.17 12.86 9.80
CA GLU A 109 -7.49 13.50 9.82
C GLU A 109 -8.32 13.10 8.60
N ASN A 110 -7.69 13.07 7.42
CA ASN A 110 -8.31 12.60 6.19
C ASN A 110 -8.55 11.07 6.17
N ALA A 111 -7.85 10.32 7.02
CA ALA A 111 -7.94 8.86 7.06
C ALA A 111 -9.27 8.38 7.66
N VAL A 112 -9.85 9.16 8.56
CA VAL A 112 -11.14 8.85 9.23
C VAL A 112 -12.29 8.67 8.23
N TYR A 113 -12.25 9.37 7.09
CA TYR A 113 -13.29 9.28 6.07
C TYR A 113 -13.25 7.95 5.31
N ALA A 114 -14.44 7.43 5.00
CA ALA A 114 -14.63 6.22 4.21
C ALA A 114 -13.95 6.31 2.83
N PRO A 115 -13.61 5.17 2.20
CA PRO A 115 -13.06 5.17 0.85
C PRO A 115 -14.06 5.72 -0.16
N THR A 116 -13.55 6.35 -1.22
CA THR A 116 -14.37 7.00 -2.26
C THR A 116 -14.90 5.98 -3.28
N ARG A 117 -14.07 5.00 -3.65
CA ARG A 117 -14.37 4.03 -4.70
C ARG A 117 -13.96 2.60 -4.34
N GLY A 118 -12.87 2.44 -3.59
CA GLY A 118 -12.36 1.15 -3.14
C GLY A 118 -13.13 0.57 -1.95
N ARG A 119 -12.78 -0.66 -1.57
CA ARG A 119 -13.22 -1.25 -0.29
C ARG A 119 -12.38 -0.76 0.88
N PHE A 120 -11.10 -0.47 0.61
CA PHE A 120 -10.13 -0.01 1.57
C PHE A 120 -9.44 1.26 1.09
N LYS A 121 -9.19 2.16 2.04
CA LYS A 121 -8.28 3.29 1.89
C LYS A 121 -6.90 2.85 2.34
N VAL A 122 -5.99 2.74 1.38
CA VAL A 122 -4.65 2.20 1.58
C VAL A 122 -3.64 3.34 1.64
N TYR A 123 -2.91 3.42 2.74
CA TYR A 123 -1.81 4.37 2.93
C TYR A 123 -0.48 3.64 2.83
N VAL A 124 0.28 3.92 1.78
CA VAL A 124 1.65 3.44 1.64
C VAL A 124 2.58 4.55 2.10
N ILE A 125 3.34 4.31 3.17
CA ILE A 125 4.32 5.26 3.69
C ILE A 125 5.69 4.64 3.44
N ASP A 126 6.39 5.15 2.44
CA ASP A 126 7.73 4.71 2.05
C ASP A 126 8.79 5.47 2.85
N GLU A 127 9.92 4.80 3.12
CA GLU A 127 11.00 5.29 3.97
C GLU A 127 10.50 5.76 5.36
N VAL A 128 9.58 5.00 5.99
CA VAL A 128 8.87 5.38 7.22
C VAL A 128 9.80 5.74 8.38
N HIS A 129 11.02 5.20 8.39
CA HIS A 129 12.04 5.48 9.39
C HIS A 129 12.58 6.93 9.32
N MET A 130 12.28 7.67 8.26
CA MET A 130 12.63 9.08 8.10
C MET A 130 11.63 10.01 8.80
N LEU A 131 10.50 9.50 9.30
CA LEU A 131 9.54 10.29 10.07
C LEU A 131 10.18 10.85 11.36
N SER A 132 9.84 12.08 11.70
CA SER A 132 10.18 12.63 13.02
C SER A 132 9.47 11.86 14.14
N ASN A 133 10.07 11.81 15.34
CA ASN A 133 9.45 11.17 16.51
C ASN A 133 8.04 11.70 16.80
N SER A 134 7.82 13.00 16.60
CA SER A 134 6.50 13.62 16.79
C SER A 134 5.50 13.18 15.72
N ALA A 135 5.92 13.02 14.46
CA ALA A 135 5.06 12.47 13.40
C ALA A 135 4.69 11.00 13.68
N PHE A 136 5.66 10.19 14.11
CA PHE A 136 5.41 8.79 14.46
C PHE A 136 4.43 8.67 15.64
N ASN A 137 4.63 9.47 16.70
CA ASN A 137 3.72 9.48 17.86
C ASN A 137 2.29 9.91 17.49
N ALA A 138 2.12 10.81 16.51
CA ALA A 138 0.80 11.20 16.03
C ALA A 138 0.05 10.02 15.37
N MET A 139 0.77 9.08 14.76
CA MET A 139 0.19 7.90 14.11
C MET A 139 -0.24 6.82 15.09
N LEU A 140 0.38 6.71 16.26
CA LEU A 140 0.18 5.59 17.20
C LEU A 140 -1.29 5.36 17.52
N LYS A 141 -2.03 6.41 17.87
CA LYS A 141 -3.47 6.30 18.17
C LYS A 141 -4.27 5.68 17.00
N THR A 142 -3.95 6.07 15.77
CA THR A 142 -4.65 5.56 14.58
C THR A 142 -4.17 4.16 14.20
N LEU A 143 -2.92 3.80 14.50
CA LEU A 143 -2.40 2.44 14.29
C LEU A 143 -2.95 1.45 15.32
N GLU A 144 -3.19 1.87 16.55
CA GLU A 144 -3.77 1.04 17.62
C GLU A 144 -5.27 0.80 17.41
N GLU A 145 -6.02 1.84 17.04
CA GLU A 145 -7.47 1.76 16.81
C GLU A 145 -7.87 2.30 15.42
N PRO A 146 -7.46 1.64 14.32
CA PRO A 146 -7.78 2.11 12.98
C PRO A 146 -9.24 1.83 12.62
N PRO A 147 -9.90 2.74 11.89
CA PRO A 147 -11.13 2.43 11.17
C PRO A 147 -10.98 1.19 10.29
N GLU A 148 -12.02 0.34 10.22
CA GLU A 148 -11.97 -0.97 9.56
C GLU A 148 -11.59 -0.89 8.06
N HIS A 149 -11.94 0.20 7.40
CA HIS A 149 -11.66 0.44 5.99
C HIS A 149 -10.24 0.94 5.72
N ILE A 150 -9.40 1.15 6.73
CA ILE A 150 -8.03 1.63 6.56
C ILE A 150 -7.04 0.49 6.56
N LYS A 151 -6.05 0.58 5.66
CA LYS A 151 -4.88 -0.30 5.62
C LYS A 151 -3.61 0.54 5.49
N PHE A 152 -2.70 0.42 6.44
CA PHE A 152 -1.36 1.00 6.38
C PHE A 152 -0.37 -0.02 5.82
N ILE A 153 0.49 0.42 4.92
CA ILE A 153 1.63 -0.32 4.43
C ILE A 153 2.86 0.57 4.62
N LEU A 154 3.69 0.22 5.59
CA LEU A 154 4.90 0.93 5.97
C LEU A 154 6.10 0.25 5.31
N ALA A 155 6.97 1.02 4.66
CA ALA A 155 8.14 0.51 3.96
C ALA A 155 9.42 1.28 4.32
#